data_AF-A0A8C5VWG5-F1
#
_entry.id   AF-A0A8C5VWG5-F1
#
_cell.length_a   1.000
_cell.length_b   1.000
_cell.length_c   1.000
_cell.angle_alpha   90.00
_cell.angle_beta   90.00
_cell.angle_gamma   90.00
#
_symmetry.space_group_name_H-M   'P 1'
#
loop_
_entity.id
_entity.type
_entity.pdbx_description
1 polymer ?
#
loop_
_entity_poly.entity_id
_entity_poly.type
_entity_poly.pdbx_seq_one_letter_code
_entity_poly.pdbx_strand_id
1 'polypeptide(L)'
;MQPSAWAAAREAANRDVLAADLRCSLFASALQSYKRDSVLRPFPASYARRDCKDFEALTSLFGEGTYLTSDLSLALIYSPHGHGWQRSLLGPILSCVAVCEVIDHPDVKCQTKKKDSKEIDRRRARIKHSEGGDIPPKYFVVTNNQLLRVKYLLVYSQKQPKRASSQLSWFSSHWFTVMISLYLLLLLIVSVINSSAFQHFWNRAKR
;
A
#
# COMPACT_ATOMS: atom_id res chain seq x y z
N MET A 1 -4.16 -22.54 -32.91
CA MET A 1 -4.15 -21.06 -32.79
C MET A 1 -4.02 -20.72 -31.33
N GLN A 2 -2.92 -20.11 -30.89
CA GLN A 2 -2.83 -19.61 -29.51
C GLN A 2 -3.78 -18.41 -29.38
N PRO A 3 -4.59 -18.34 -28.31
CA PRO A 3 -5.43 -17.17 -28.07
C PRO A 3 -4.55 -15.92 -27.97
N SER A 4 -5.06 -14.78 -28.45
CA SER A 4 -4.37 -13.50 -28.27
C SER A 4 -4.12 -13.27 -26.78
N ALA A 5 -2.98 -12.68 -26.42
CA ALA A 5 -2.60 -12.47 -25.02
C ALA A 5 -3.70 -11.78 -24.19
N TRP A 6 -4.48 -10.91 -24.83
CA TRP A 6 -5.65 -10.24 -24.26
C TRP A 6 -6.82 -11.18 -23.97
N ALA A 7 -7.11 -12.14 -24.85
CA ALA A 7 -8.16 -13.13 -24.64
C ALA A 7 -7.81 -14.06 -23.46
N ALA A 8 -6.55 -14.50 -23.38
CA ALA A 8 -6.05 -15.30 -22.27
C ALA A 8 -6.10 -14.54 -20.93
N ALA A 9 -5.70 -13.26 -20.93
CA ALA A 9 -5.77 -12.41 -19.73
C ALA A 9 -7.22 -12.21 -19.26
N ARG A 10 -8.15 -11.98 -20.19
CA ARG A 10 -9.58 -11.84 -19.88
C ARG A 10 -10.18 -13.13 -19.31
N GLU A 11 -9.81 -14.28 -19.86
CA GLU A 11 -10.25 -15.57 -19.35
C GLU A 11 -9.71 -15.82 -17.93
N ALA A 12 -8.42 -15.55 -17.69
CA ALA A 12 -7.81 -15.69 -16.37
C ALA A 12 -8.45 -14.75 -15.34
N ALA A 13 -8.75 -13.50 -15.72
CA ALA A 13 -9.44 -12.55 -14.84
C ALA A 13 -10.87 -12.99 -14.51
N ASN A 14 -11.58 -13.60 -15.46
CA ASN A 14 -12.93 -14.09 -15.21
C ASN A 14 -12.97 -15.36 -14.35
N ARG A 15 -11.91 -16.19 -14.38
CA ARG A 15 -11.81 -17.38 -13.51
C ARG A 15 -11.69 -17.00 -12.04
N ASP A 16 -10.92 -15.96 -11.72
CA ASP A 16 -10.79 -15.45 -10.36
C ASP A 16 -10.63 -13.92 -10.35
N VAL A 17 -11.77 -13.24 -10.21
CA VAL A 17 -11.85 -11.79 -10.25
C VAL A 17 -11.15 -11.17 -9.04
N LEU A 18 -11.23 -11.80 -7.86
CA LEU A 18 -10.62 -11.28 -6.63
C LEU A 18 -9.10 -11.42 -6.66
N ALA A 19 -8.57 -12.54 -7.17
CA ALA A 19 -7.14 -12.69 -7.33
C ALA A 19 -6.57 -11.74 -8.39
N ALA A 20 -7.30 -11.53 -9.50
CA ALA A 20 -6.93 -10.54 -10.51
C ALA A 20 -6.92 -9.12 -9.92
N ASP A 21 -7.97 -8.76 -9.16
CA ASP A 21 -8.08 -7.48 -8.47
C ASP A 21 -6.95 -7.27 -7.45
N LEU A 22 -6.63 -8.29 -6.65
CA LEU A 22 -5.53 -8.25 -5.69
C LEU A 22 -4.18 -8.00 -6.38
N ARG A 23 -3.92 -8.68 -7.49
CA ARG A 23 -2.68 -8.49 -8.28
C ARG A 23 -2.59 -7.06 -8.81
N CYS A 24 -3.69 -6.53 -9.34
CA CYS A 24 -3.78 -5.13 -9.77
C CYS A 24 -3.56 -4.15 -8.61
N SER A 25 -4.13 -4.44 -7.44
CA SER A 25 -3.97 -3.62 -6.22
C SER A 25 -2.54 -3.58 -5.71
N LEU A 26 -1.86 -4.74 -5.65
CA LEU A 26 -0.45 -4.81 -5.26
C LEU A 26 0.46 -4.11 -6.27
N PHE A 27 0.19 -4.29 -7.57
CA PHE A 27 0.90 -3.59 -8.64
C PHE A 27 0.73 -2.07 -8.54
N ALA A 28 -0.51 -1.59 -8.36
CA ALA A 28 -0.81 -0.18 -8.20
C ALA A 28 -0.13 0.42 -6.96
N SER A 29 -0.09 -0.33 -5.85
CA SER A 29 0.61 0.07 -4.62
C SER A 29 2.11 0.21 -4.85
N ALA A 30 2.73 -0.76 -5.51
CA ALA A 30 4.16 -0.72 -5.85
C ALA A 30 4.50 0.43 -6.80
N LEU A 31 3.62 0.75 -7.76
CA LEU A 31 3.80 1.85 -8.71
C LEU A 31 3.64 3.23 -8.05
N GLN A 32 2.68 3.37 -7.13
CA GLN A 32 2.44 4.62 -6.39
C GLN A 32 3.49 4.88 -5.29
N SER A 33 4.21 3.85 -4.85
CA SER A 33 5.24 3.97 -3.83
C SER A 33 6.42 4.83 -4.30
N TYR A 34 6.95 5.68 -3.42
CA TYR A 34 8.21 6.40 -3.66
C TYR A 34 9.40 5.45 -3.87
N LYS A 35 9.29 4.19 -3.42
CA LYS A 35 10.29 3.13 -3.61
C LYS A 35 10.11 2.33 -4.91
N ARG A 36 9.23 2.77 -5.83
CA ARG A 36 8.83 2.02 -7.05
C ARG A 36 9.97 1.37 -7.81
N ASP A 37 11.11 2.05 -7.96
CA ASP A 37 12.25 1.50 -8.70
C ASP A 37 12.90 0.26 -8.04
N SER A 38 12.73 0.10 -6.72
CA SER A 38 13.26 -1.04 -5.96
C SER A 38 12.20 -2.13 -5.74
N VAL A 39 10.93 -1.75 -5.54
CA VAL A 39 9.86 -2.69 -5.15
C VAL A 39 9.07 -3.26 -6.33
N LEU A 40 9.03 -2.56 -7.48
CA LEU A 40 8.29 -3.02 -8.66
C LEU A 40 9.15 -3.99 -9.48
N ARG A 41 9.28 -5.22 -8.98
CA ARG A 41 9.99 -6.32 -9.66
C ARG A 41 9.11 -7.56 -9.70
N PRO A 42 8.81 -8.14 -10.88
CA PRO A 42 9.30 -7.78 -12.21
C PRO A 42 8.71 -6.46 -12.73
N PHE A 43 9.57 -5.60 -13.28
CA PHE A 43 9.16 -4.35 -13.92
C PHE A 43 8.75 -4.64 -15.37
N PRO A 44 7.67 -4.05 -15.90
CA PRO A 44 7.26 -4.26 -17.29
C PRO A 44 8.39 -3.85 -18.25
N ALA A 45 8.93 -4.82 -18.99
CA ALA A 45 10.13 -4.68 -19.81
C ALA A 45 10.03 -3.58 -20.89
N SER A 46 8.81 -3.21 -21.30
CA SER A 46 8.54 -2.11 -22.23
C SER A 46 8.92 -0.71 -21.69
N TYR A 47 9.20 -0.58 -20.39
CA TYR A 47 9.46 0.71 -19.75
C TYR A 47 10.84 0.79 -19.06
N ALA A 48 11.70 -0.22 -19.17
CA ALA A 48 12.95 -0.31 -18.41
C ALA A 48 14.13 0.40 -19.11
N ARG A 49 14.88 1.25 -18.39
CA ARG A 49 16.20 1.78 -18.83
C ARG A 49 17.15 2.03 -17.63
N ARG A 50 18.20 1.19 -17.53
CA ARG A 50 19.46 1.23 -16.73
C ARG A 50 19.41 1.15 -15.18
N ASP A 51 20.55 0.64 -14.67
CA ASP A 51 20.79 0.01 -13.36
C ASP A 51 21.58 0.86 -12.35
N CYS A 52 21.28 0.64 -11.06
CA CYS A 52 22.19 0.40 -9.92
C CYS A 52 21.56 0.87 -8.59
N LYS A 53 21.54 0.01 -7.56
CA LYS A 53 21.28 0.41 -6.15
C LYS A 53 22.01 -0.54 -5.18
N ASP A 54 22.87 0.02 -4.34
CA ASP A 54 23.60 -0.67 -3.26
C ASP A 54 22.83 -0.66 -1.93
N PHE A 55 22.79 -1.80 -1.24
CA PHE A 55 21.99 -2.04 -0.02
C PHE A 55 22.82 -2.46 1.22
N GLU A 56 24.15 -2.30 1.17
CA GLU A 56 25.08 -2.95 2.10
C GLU A 56 25.02 -2.45 3.55
N ALA A 57 24.52 -1.22 3.79
CA ALA A 57 24.52 -0.62 5.13
C ALA A 57 23.35 -1.08 6.06
N LEU A 58 22.23 -1.57 5.51
CA LEU A 58 21.06 -1.97 6.33
C LEU A 58 21.18 -3.42 6.86
N THR A 59 21.92 -4.26 6.14
CA THR A 59 22.05 -5.69 6.39
C THR A 59 22.94 -6.00 7.60
N SER A 60 23.88 -5.11 7.92
CA SER A 60 24.85 -5.29 9.01
C SER A 60 24.23 -5.25 10.42
N LEU A 61 23.19 -4.43 10.63
CA LEU A 61 22.61 -4.23 11.97
C LEU A 61 21.73 -5.41 12.43
N PHE A 62 20.96 -5.99 11.51
CA PHE A 62 20.01 -7.06 11.84
C PHE A 62 20.57 -8.45 11.51
N GLY A 63 21.57 -8.54 10.64
CA GLY A 63 22.08 -9.78 10.06
C GLY A 63 21.39 -10.13 8.74
N GLU A 64 21.99 -11.05 8.01
CA GLU A 64 21.44 -11.54 6.74
C GLU A 64 20.34 -12.59 6.97
N GLY A 65 19.18 -12.39 6.37
CA GLY A 65 18.12 -13.41 6.34
C GLY A 65 16.71 -12.83 6.22
N THR A 66 15.76 -13.74 5.97
CA THR A 66 14.33 -13.44 6.02
C THR A 66 13.82 -13.66 7.44
N TYR A 67 13.24 -12.62 8.02
CA TYR A 67 12.67 -12.67 9.37
C TYR A 67 11.22 -13.10 9.31
N LEU A 68 10.88 -14.10 10.14
CA LEU A 68 9.54 -14.64 10.29
C LEU A 68 9.16 -14.64 11.76
N THR A 69 7.86 -14.69 12.02
CA THR A 69 7.31 -14.81 13.36
C THR A 69 6.17 -15.82 13.34
N SER A 70 6.04 -16.61 14.41
CA SER A 70 4.88 -17.48 14.61
C SER A 70 3.65 -16.70 15.11
N ASP A 71 3.84 -15.48 15.61
CA ASP A 71 2.78 -14.64 16.16
C ASP A 71 2.24 -13.68 15.08
N LEU A 72 1.00 -13.89 14.65
CA LEU A 72 0.32 -13.05 13.66
C LEU A 72 0.24 -11.59 14.12
N SER A 73 0.07 -11.35 15.42
CA SER A 73 -0.04 -10.00 15.99
C SER A 73 1.24 -9.20 15.74
N LEU A 74 2.39 -9.88 15.82
CA LEU A 74 3.69 -9.26 15.54
C LEU A 74 3.88 -9.00 14.05
N ALA A 75 3.47 -9.95 13.19
CA ALA A 75 3.52 -9.78 11.74
C ALA A 75 2.65 -8.60 11.25
N LEU A 76 1.52 -8.35 11.91
CA LEU A 76 0.63 -7.23 11.59
C LEU A 76 1.27 -5.86 11.86
N ILE A 77 2.16 -5.74 12.84
CA ILE A 77 2.90 -4.48 13.11
C ILE A 77 3.80 -4.13 11.91
N TYR A 78 4.36 -5.14 11.24
CA TYR A 78 5.15 -4.97 10.03
C TYR A 78 4.31 -4.81 8.75
N SER A 79 2.98 -4.96 8.85
CA SER A 79 2.05 -4.92 7.72
C SER A 79 1.08 -3.74 7.85
N PRO A 80 1.57 -2.48 7.82
CA PRO A 80 0.70 -1.32 7.90
C PRO A 80 -0.23 -1.25 6.70
N HIS A 81 -1.33 -0.51 6.86
CA HIS A 81 -2.26 -0.24 5.77
C HIS A 81 -1.60 0.65 4.71
N GLY A 82 -1.65 0.21 3.45
CA GLY A 82 -1.12 0.93 2.31
C GLY A 82 -2.21 1.28 1.29
N HIS A 83 -1.93 2.28 0.46
CA HIS A 83 -2.78 2.60 -0.69
C HIS A 83 -2.60 1.56 -1.79
N GLY A 84 -3.71 0.96 -2.21
CA GLY A 84 -3.78 0.01 -3.31
C GLY A 84 -4.38 0.65 -4.57
N TRP A 85 -5.29 -0.08 -5.21
CA TRP A 85 -6.02 0.42 -6.36
C TRP A 85 -7.35 1.06 -5.96
N GLN A 86 -7.59 2.30 -6.39
CA GLN A 86 -8.80 3.06 -6.02
C GLN A 86 -10.11 2.40 -6.47
N ARG A 87 -10.06 1.58 -7.51
CA ARG A 87 -11.21 0.85 -8.08
C ARG A 87 -11.21 -0.63 -7.70
N SER A 88 -10.40 -1.02 -6.73
CA SER A 88 -10.32 -2.40 -6.25
C SER A 88 -11.63 -2.85 -5.63
N LEU A 89 -12.03 -4.09 -5.91
CA LEU A 89 -13.16 -4.75 -5.25
C LEU A 89 -12.89 -4.98 -3.75
N LEU A 90 -11.63 -5.19 -3.39
CA LEU A 90 -11.21 -5.38 -1.99
C LEU A 90 -11.19 -4.07 -1.20
N GLY A 91 -11.02 -2.95 -1.89
CA GLY A 91 -11.00 -1.60 -1.33
C GLY A 91 -9.69 -0.86 -1.61
N PRO A 92 -9.69 0.48 -1.47
CA PRO A 92 -8.55 1.32 -1.83
C PRO A 92 -7.38 1.24 -0.84
N ILE A 93 -7.62 0.73 0.37
CA ILE A 93 -6.63 0.64 1.45
C ILE A 93 -6.57 -0.78 1.97
N LEU A 94 -5.40 -1.40 1.83
CA LEU A 94 -5.17 -2.82 2.13
C LEU A 94 -3.94 -2.98 3.03
N SER A 95 -3.99 -3.94 3.94
CA SER A 95 -2.84 -4.53 4.63
C SER A 95 -2.71 -5.99 4.19
N CYS A 96 -1.49 -6.48 4.05
CA CYS A 96 -1.20 -7.83 3.55
C CYS A 96 -0.15 -8.51 4.41
N VAL A 97 -0.43 -9.72 4.91
CA VAL A 97 0.50 -10.55 5.67
C VAL A 97 0.77 -11.84 4.88
N ALA A 98 2.04 -12.14 4.64
CA ALA A 98 2.45 -13.38 3.97
C ALA A 98 2.54 -14.54 4.97
N VAL A 99 1.90 -15.66 4.63
CA VAL A 99 2.04 -16.93 5.37
C VAL A 99 2.99 -17.82 4.58
N CYS A 100 4.13 -18.12 5.19
CA CYS A 100 5.20 -18.89 4.58
C CYS A 100 5.21 -20.33 5.08
N GLU A 101 5.46 -21.27 4.19
CA GLU A 101 5.80 -22.65 4.52
C GLU A 101 7.32 -22.75 4.59
N VAL A 102 7.83 -23.27 5.71
CA VAL A 102 9.25 -23.35 6.01
C VAL A 102 9.64 -24.80 6.23
N ILE A 103 10.70 -25.25 5.56
CA ILE A 103 11.27 -26.59 5.73
C ILE A 103 12.10 -26.60 7.03
N ASP A 104 11.88 -27.59 7.90
CA ASP A 104 12.72 -27.79 9.08
C ASP A 104 14.10 -28.28 8.65
N HIS A 105 15.07 -27.36 8.64
CA HIS A 105 16.43 -27.58 8.23
C HIS A 105 17.38 -26.89 9.22
N PRO A 106 18.59 -27.42 9.49
CA PRO A 106 19.56 -26.80 10.41
C PRO A 106 19.97 -25.36 10.09
N ASP A 107 19.69 -24.89 8.86
CA ASP A 107 19.96 -23.51 8.43
C ASP A 107 18.88 -22.51 8.88
N VAL A 108 17.71 -23.00 9.32
CA VAL A 108 16.68 -22.16 9.93
C VAL A 108 17.09 -21.90 11.38
N LYS A 109 17.31 -20.63 11.69
CA LYS A 109 17.70 -20.17 13.03
C LYS A 109 16.46 -19.87 13.85
N CYS A 110 16.30 -20.57 14.97
CA CYS A 110 15.16 -20.45 15.86
C CYS A 110 15.56 -20.83 17.28
N GLN A 111 14.88 -20.23 18.26
CA GLN A 111 14.90 -20.70 19.65
C GLN A 111 13.70 -21.64 19.90
N THR A 112 13.56 -22.69 19.11
CA THR A 112 12.48 -23.67 19.32
C THR A 112 12.89 -24.69 20.37
N LYS A 113 12.04 -24.90 21.37
CA LYS A 113 12.15 -26.05 22.29
C LYS A 113 11.76 -27.31 21.52
N LYS A 114 12.66 -28.29 21.43
CA LYS A 114 12.39 -29.59 20.80
C LYS A 114 11.28 -30.31 21.58
N LYS A 115 10.31 -30.91 20.88
CA LYS A 115 9.13 -31.55 21.48
C LYS A 115 9.48 -32.68 22.47
N ASP A 116 10.67 -33.28 22.33
CA ASP A 116 11.09 -34.47 23.10
C ASP A 116 12.35 -34.27 23.97
N SER A 117 12.89 -33.04 24.09
CA SER A 117 14.07 -32.80 24.94
C SER A 117 14.16 -31.35 25.43
N LYS A 118 14.41 -31.16 26.74
CA LYS A 118 14.56 -29.85 27.43
C LYS A 118 15.79 -29.03 27.02
N GLU A 119 16.51 -29.42 25.98
CA GLU A 119 17.73 -28.75 25.55
C GLU A 119 17.43 -27.80 24.39
N ILE A 120 17.68 -26.50 24.62
CA ILE A 120 17.64 -25.49 23.57
C ILE A 120 18.85 -25.73 22.67
N ASP A 121 18.61 -25.92 21.38
CA ASP A 121 19.67 -26.11 20.39
C ASP A 121 20.44 -24.79 20.18
N ARG A 122 21.40 -24.51 21.06
CA ARG A 122 22.20 -23.26 21.09
C ARG A 122 22.89 -22.96 19.76
N ARG A 123 23.11 -23.96 18.89
CA ARG A 123 23.70 -23.79 17.55
C ARG A 123 22.75 -23.09 16.55
N ARG A 124 21.43 -23.08 16.82
CA ARG A 124 20.40 -22.41 16.01
C ARG A 124 19.95 -21.06 16.56
N ALA A 125 20.37 -20.66 17.76
CA ALA A 125 19.98 -19.39 18.39
C ALA A 125 20.77 -18.17 17.89
N ARG A 126 21.97 -18.38 17.35
CA ARG A 126 22.89 -17.31 16.93
C ARG A 126 22.94 -17.15 15.40
N ILE A 127 22.78 -15.92 14.93
CA ILE A 127 22.98 -15.55 13.52
C ILE A 127 24.50 -15.40 13.29
N LYS A 128 25.02 -15.98 12.19
CA LYS A 128 26.43 -15.75 11.79
C LYS A 128 26.56 -14.29 11.32
N HIS A 129 27.56 -13.56 11.81
CA HIS A 129 27.83 -12.15 11.46
C HIS A 129 26.82 -11.10 11.96
N SER A 130 26.03 -11.39 13.01
CA SER A 130 25.22 -10.37 13.68
C SER A 130 25.89 -9.90 14.98
N GLU A 131 26.07 -8.60 15.12
CA GLU A 131 26.48 -7.93 16.38
C GLU A 131 25.36 -8.00 17.46
N GLY A 132 24.12 -8.32 17.06
CA GLY A 132 22.90 -8.23 17.88
C GLY A 132 22.62 -9.40 18.84
N GLY A 133 23.52 -10.39 18.93
CA GLY A 133 23.37 -11.50 19.88
C GLY A 133 22.36 -12.59 19.44
N ASP A 134 21.61 -13.15 20.40
CA ASP A 134 20.67 -14.25 20.17
C ASP A 134 19.30 -13.76 19.67
N ILE A 135 18.70 -14.51 18.75
CA ILE A 135 17.38 -14.19 18.15
C ILE A 135 16.29 -14.29 19.22
N PRO A 136 15.38 -13.31 19.38
CA PRO A 136 14.31 -13.41 20.37
C PRO A 136 13.41 -14.62 20.09
N PRO A 137 12.83 -15.25 21.13
CA PRO A 137 12.20 -16.57 21.03
C PRO A 137 10.98 -16.68 20.11
N LYS A 138 10.39 -15.54 19.72
CA LYS A 138 9.25 -15.48 18.81
C LYS A 138 9.63 -15.38 17.33
N TYR A 139 10.90 -15.15 17.02
CA TYR A 139 11.38 -14.94 15.65
C TYR A 139 12.12 -16.17 15.12
N PHE A 140 11.96 -16.39 13.83
CA PHE A 140 12.68 -17.37 13.04
C PHE A 140 13.41 -16.63 11.94
N VAL A 141 14.69 -16.93 11.75
CA VAL A 141 15.50 -16.33 10.67
C VAL A 141 15.87 -17.42 9.69
N VAL A 142 15.47 -17.23 8.44
CA VAL A 142 15.79 -18.14 7.34
C VAL A 142 16.82 -17.47 6.45
N THR A 143 18.03 -18.02 6.40
CA THR A 143 19.12 -17.51 5.56
C THR A 143 19.02 -18.01 4.12
N ASN A 144 18.57 -19.25 3.93
CA ASN A 144 18.44 -19.86 2.61
C ASN A 144 17.01 -19.76 2.06
N ASN A 145 16.84 -19.00 0.97
CA ASN A 145 15.56 -18.74 0.33
C ASN A 145 14.90 -19.99 -0.28
N GLN A 146 15.64 -21.08 -0.52
CA GLN A 146 15.08 -22.35 -1.02
C GLN A 146 14.28 -23.11 0.06
N LEU A 147 14.48 -22.77 1.34
CA LEU A 147 13.81 -23.40 2.47
C LEU A 147 12.47 -22.75 2.80
N LEU A 148 12.10 -21.68 2.08
CA LEU A 148 10.92 -20.88 2.35
C LEU A 148 10.11 -20.64 1.07
N ARG A 149 8.79 -20.83 1.17
CA ARG A 149 7.85 -20.41 0.12
C ARG A 149 6.67 -19.67 0.71
N VAL A 150 6.24 -18.58 0.07
CA VAL A 150 4.96 -17.94 0.39
C VAL A 150 3.84 -18.83 -0.12
N LYS A 151 2.96 -19.28 0.78
CA LYS A 151 1.85 -20.19 0.45
C LYS A 151 0.51 -19.47 0.43
N TYR A 152 0.29 -18.54 1.36
CA TYR A 152 -0.94 -17.77 1.45
C TYR A 152 -0.66 -16.28 1.71
N LEU A 153 -1.61 -15.44 1.32
CA LEU A 153 -1.63 -14.01 1.62
C LEU A 153 -2.90 -13.71 2.40
N LEU A 154 -2.75 -13.20 3.62
CA LEU A 154 -3.85 -12.68 4.42
C LEU A 154 -4.04 -11.21 4.07
N VAL A 155 -5.16 -10.88 3.44
CA VAL A 155 -5.47 -9.53 2.99
C VAL A 155 -6.53 -8.92 3.90
N TYR A 156 -6.18 -7.81 4.56
CA TYR A 156 -7.05 -7.04 5.41
C TYR A 156 -7.44 -5.76 4.68
N SER A 157 -8.73 -5.61 4.40
CA SER A 157 -9.26 -4.35 3.88
C SER A 157 -9.66 -3.45 5.03
N GLN A 158 -9.16 -2.21 5.03
CA GLN A 158 -9.63 -1.22 5.98
C GLN A 158 -11.05 -0.84 5.59
N LYS A 159 -12.03 -1.22 6.41
CA LYS A 159 -13.38 -0.66 6.29
C LYS A 159 -13.28 0.83 6.55
N GLN A 160 -13.27 1.62 5.47
CA GLN A 160 -13.52 3.04 5.63
C GLN A 160 -14.93 3.16 6.21
N PRO A 161 -15.13 3.93 7.29
CA PRO A 161 -16.48 4.30 7.67
C PRO A 161 -17.09 4.91 6.42
N LYS A 162 -18.17 4.32 5.92
CA LYS A 162 -18.94 4.91 4.83
C LYS A 162 -19.34 6.29 5.34
N ARG A 163 -18.55 7.33 5.04
CA ARG A 163 -19.03 8.69 5.17
C ARG A 163 -20.23 8.71 4.24
N ALA A 164 -21.42 8.76 4.81
CA ALA A 164 -22.63 9.14 4.11
C ALA A 164 -22.41 10.58 3.63
N SER A 165 -21.67 10.73 2.53
CA SER A 165 -21.30 12.04 1.99
C SER A 165 -21.09 11.93 0.48
N SER A 166 -22.04 11.32 -0.21
CA SER A 166 -22.19 11.49 -1.67
C SER A 166 -23.02 12.73 -2.03
N GLN A 167 -23.56 13.45 -1.04
CA GLN A 167 -24.35 14.67 -1.28
C GLN A 167 -23.56 15.96 -0.93
N LEU A 168 -22.52 15.89 -0.09
CA LEU A 168 -21.82 17.08 0.42
C LEU A 168 -20.41 17.34 -0.16
N SER A 169 -19.88 16.44 -1.00
CA SER A 169 -18.55 16.63 -1.60
C SER A 169 -18.56 17.57 -2.81
N TRP A 170 -19.66 17.64 -3.56
CA TRP A 170 -19.82 18.61 -4.65
C TRP A 170 -19.84 20.04 -4.13
N PHE A 171 -20.61 20.28 -3.05
CA PHE A 171 -20.67 21.60 -2.43
C PHE A 171 -19.32 22.01 -1.86
N SER A 172 -18.56 21.11 -1.22
CA SER A 172 -17.21 21.45 -0.71
C SER A 172 -16.20 21.76 -1.81
N SER A 173 -16.26 21.08 -2.96
CA SER A 173 -15.36 21.35 -4.08
C SER A 173 -15.68 22.65 -4.81
N HIS A 174 -16.94 23.10 -4.75
CA HIS A 174 -17.40 24.33 -5.38
C HIS A 174 -17.67 25.48 -4.39
N TRP A 175 -17.53 25.26 -3.08
CA TRP A 175 -17.86 26.27 -2.07
C TRP A 175 -16.98 27.52 -2.25
N PHE A 176 -15.69 27.33 -2.55
CA PHE A 176 -14.78 28.45 -2.82
C PHE A 176 -15.17 29.21 -4.10
N THR A 177 -15.55 28.50 -5.16
CA THR A 177 -16.04 29.13 -6.40
C THR A 177 -17.37 29.86 -6.21
N VAL A 178 -18.27 29.31 -5.37
CA VAL A 178 -19.55 29.93 -5.03
C VAL A 178 -19.32 31.19 -4.20
N MET A 179 -18.45 31.14 -3.18
CA MET A 179 -18.10 32.32 -2.37
C MET A 179 -17.44 33.43 -3.19
N ILE A 180 -16.55 33.08 -4.13
CA ILE A 180 -15.95 34.04 -5.06
C ILE A 180 -17.01 34.65 -5.99
N SER A 181 -17.89 33.83 -6.56
CA SER A 181 -18.94 34.34 -7.45
C SER A 181 -19.92 35.27 -6.74
N LEU A 182 -20.29 34.94 -5.49
CA LEU A 182 -21.16 35.76 -4.65
C LEU A 182 -20.49 37.09 -4.28
N TYR A 183 -19.20 37.07 -3.95
CA TYR A 183 -18.43 38.26 -3.62
C TYR A 183 -18.29 39.21 -4.82
N LEU A 184 -18.01 38.67 -6.01
CA LEU A 184 -17.95 39.46 -7.25
C LEU A 184 -19.32 40.06 -7.59
N LEU A 185 -20.41 39.31 -7.40
CA LEU A 185 -21.76 39.83 -7.59
C LEU A 185 -22.06 41.00 -6.64
N LEU A 186 -21.67 40.88 -5.37
CA LEU A 186 -21.86 41.94 -4.38
C LEU A 186 -21.05 43.20 -4.74
N LEU A 187 -19.80 43.03 -5.19
CA LEU A 187 -19.00 44.15 -5.70
C LEU A 187 -19.64 44.79 -6.92
N LEU A 188 -20.18 44.00 -7.85
CA LEU A 188 -20.86 44.51 -9.05
C LEU A 188 -22.11 45.31 -8.68
N ILE A 189 -22.90 44.83 -7.73
CA ILE A 189 -24.08 45.53 -7.20
C ILE A 189 -23.67 46.86 -6.56
N VAL A 190 -22.64 46.87 -5.72
CA VAL A 190 -22.12 48.12 -5.10
C VAL A 190 -21.59 49.08 -6.16
N SER A 191 -20.89 48.58 -7.18
CA SER A 191 -20.40 49.38 -8.30
C SER A 191 -21.54 49.98 -9.14
N VAL A 192 -22.64 49.25 -9.35
CA VAL A 192 -23.83 49.76 -10.07
C VAL A 192 -24.54 50.83 -9.24
N ILE A 193 -24.73 50.61 -7.94
CA ILE A 193 -25.39 51.57 -7.04
C ILE A 193 -24.57 52.87 -6.90
N ASN A 194 -23.23 52.77 -6.87
CA ASN A 194 -22.33 53.92 -6.81
C ASN A 194 -22.08 54.57 -8.18
N SER A 195 -22.59 53.98 -9.27
CA SER A 195 -22.46 54.58 -10.60
C SER A 195 -23.40 55.78 -10.72
N SER A 196 -22.83 56.94 -11.07
CA SER A 196 -23.58 58.18 -11.30
C SER A 196 -24.62 58.04 -12.42
N ALA A 197 -24.41 57.11 -13.37
CA ALA A 197 -25.38 56.79 -14.42
C ALA A 197 -26.65 56.11 -13.87
N PHE A 198 -26.51 55.21 -12.89
CA PHE A 198 -27.64 54.54 -12.25
C PHE A 198 -28.42 55.50 -11.35
N GLN A 199 -27.73 56.35 -10.59
CA GLN A 199 -28.39 57.40 -9.79
C GLN A 199 -29.16 58.41 -10.67
N HIS A 200 -28.59 58.77 -11.82
CA HIS A 200 -29.25 59.68 -12.76
C HIS A 200 -30.47 59.04 -13.45
N PHE A 201 -30.44 57.73 -13.70
CA PHE A 201 -31.60 56.97 -14.19
C PHE A 201 -32.68 56.81 -13.11
N TRP A 202 -32.28 56.47 -11.87
CA TRP A 202 -33.18 56.30 -10.74
C TRP A 202 -33.91 57.59 -10.35
N ASN A 203 -33.22 58.74 -10.37
CA ASN A 203 -33.84 60.04 -10.12
C ASN A 203 -34.80 60.49 -11.23
N ARG A 204 -34.65 59.94 -12.45
CA ARG A 204 -35.56 60.21 -13.57
C ARG A 204 -36.81 59.33 -13.54
N ALA A 205 -36.72 58.12 -12.98
CA ALA A 205 -37.84 57.21 -12.76
C ALA A 205 -38.72 57.56 -11.55
N LYS A 206 -38.22 58.41 -10.63
CA LYS A 206 -38.93 58.91 -9.44
C LYS A 206 -39.69 60.24 -9.65
N ARG A 207 -39.52 60.90 -10.79
CA ARG A 207 -40.38 62.03 -11.21
C ARG A 207 -41.53 61.50 -12.05
#